data_AF-A0A2D8JYR0-F1
#
_entry.id   AF-A0A2D8JYR0-F1
#
_cell.length_a   1.000
_cell.length_b   1.000
_cell.length_c   1.000
_cell.angle_alpha   90.00
_cell.angle_beta   90.00
_cell.angle_gamma   90.00
#
_symmetry.space_group_name_H-M   'P 1'
#
loop_
_entity.id
_entity.type
_entity.pdbx_description
1 polymer ?
#
loop_
_entity_poly.entity_id
_entity_poly.type
_entity_poly.pdbx_seq_one_letter_code
_entity_poly.pdbx_strand_id
1 'polypeptide(L)'
;HPKKHVLTTAFAPEAPLQRCGHADIVETAASETYMVHLCSRPITVNSASGRAETRRDLPGSNLAERRSPLGRETAIQKVEWRDDGWLYLSEGGLHPTSVHTPRPQGIVPAAPAQEAVRTTFAPGPLPQAFQWLRSPEPERLFSLDANPGHLRIYGRQSPGTMFEHALLARRQTAHRYRAATRVDYEPRDFQSFAGLMCWYNQCQYHFLSITREDDGSRALRLMSALGDFPFGKAVFSGDPVRLPDGPVALQATVDVTELQFSWRVPDGDWQAVGPVLDATILSDEAGVGEGNNFTGAFVGMAAYDISGQGLPADFEWFDYELPG
;
A
#
# COMPACT_ATOMS: atom_id res chain seq x y z
N HIS A 1 -3.50 36.35 -4.45
CA HIS A 1 -4.55 35.99 -5.42
C HIS A 1 -5.86 36.56 -4.92
N PRO A 2 -6.68 37.24 -5.74
CA PRO A 2 -7.90 37.92 -5.29
C PRO A 2 -8.95 36.98 -4.70
N LYS A 3 -8.89 35.67 -5.02
CA LYS A 3 -9.78 34.64 -4.46
C LYS A 3 -9.18 33.87 -3.27
N LYS A 4 -8.16 34.41 -2.59
CA LYS A 4 -7.40 33.80 -1.47
C LYS A 4 -6.56 32.57 -1.83
N HIS A 5 -7.09 31.65 -2.63
CA HIS A 5 -6.41 30.43 -3.09
C HIS A 5 -6.23 30.47 -4.61
N VAL A 6 -5.14 29.89 -5.12
CA VAL A 6 -4.97 29.58 -6.55
C VAL A 6 -5.61 28.21 -6.86
N LEU A 7 -5.40 27.24 -5.97
CA LEU A 7 -5.93 25.88 -6.05
C LEU A 7 -6.45 25.45 -4.67
N THR A 8 -7.69 24.95 -4.60
CA THR A 8 -8.28 24.31 -3.42
C THR A 8 -9.52 23.50 -3.81
N THR A 9 -9.64 22.28 -3.29
CA THR A 9 -10.85 21.44 -3.43
C THR A 9 -11.69 21.43 -2.16
N ALA A 10 -11.36 22.24 -1.15
CA ALA A 10 -12.07 22.25 0.14
C ALA A 10 -13.57 22.57 0.03
N PHE A 11 -13.97 23.25 -1.05
CA PHE A 11 -15.36 23.63 -1.33
C PHE A 11 -15.95 22.89 -2.54
N ALA A 12 -15.31 21.82 -3.00
CA ALA A 12 -15.68 21.07 -4.19
C ALA A 12 -15.63 19.55 -3.91
N PRO A 13 -16.58 19.01 -3.12
CA PRO A 13 -16.59 17.59 -2.74
C PRO A 13 -16.71 16.64 -3.94
N GLU A 14 -17.34 17.08 -5.02
CA GLU A 14 -17.50 16.31 -6.25
C GLU A 14 -16.30 16.37 -7.20
N ALA A 15 -15.28 17.17 -6.88
CA ALA A 15 -14.10 17.26 -7.74
C ALA A 15 -13.40 15.89 -7.85
N PRO A 16 -12.96 15.49 -9.06
CA PRO A 16 -12.35 14.17 -9.29
C PRO A 16 -11.03 13.99 -8.54
N LEU A 17 -10.36 15.10 -8.22
CA LEU A 17 -9.17 15.15 -7.38
C LEU A 17 -9.54 15.90 -6.10
N GLN A 18 -9.21 15.30 -4.95
CA GLN A 18 -9.40 15.90 -3.63
C GLN A 18 -8.05 16.27 -3.00
N ARG A 19 -8.09 16.97 -1.86
CA ARG A 19 -6.91 17.42 -1.10
C ARG A 19 -5.90 18.20 -1.96
N CYS A 20 -6.35 18.91 -3.01
CA CYS A 20 -5.44 19.61 -3.93
C CYS A 20 -4.74 20.80 -3.25
N GLY A 21 -3.41 20.77 -3.19
CA GLY A 21 -2.59 21.83 -2.58
C GLY A 21 -1.10 21.46 -2.52
N HIS A 22 -0.34 22.20 -1.70
CA HIS A 22 1.12 21.99 -1.52
C HIS A 22 1.86 21.95 -2.88
N ALA A 23 1.70 23.03 -3.63
CA ALA A 23 2.05 23.06 -5.05
C ALA A 23 3.39 23.75 -5.31
N ASP A 24 4.04 23.34 -6.38
CA ASP A 24 5.18 24.03 -6.99
C ASP A 24 4.84 24.41 -8.44
N ILE A 25 5.50 25.45 -8.94
CA ILE A 25 5.24 26.03 -10.26
C ILE A 25 6.46 25.79 -11.16
N VAL A 26 6.21 25.42 -12.41
CA VAL A 26 7.24 25.24 -13.43
C VAL A 26 6.82 25.95 -14.72
N GLU A 27 7.77 26.62 -15.36
CA GLU A 27 7.62 27.17 -16.71
C GLU A 27 8.34 26.26 -17.70
N THR A 28 7.67 25.97 -18.81
CA THR A 28 8.22 25.16 -19.90
C THR A 28 9.06 26.03 -20.84
N ALA A 29 9.87 25.41 -21.70
CA ALA A 29 10.64 26.14 -22.72
C ALA A 29 9.78 26.88 -23.76
N ALA A 30 8.48 26.55 -23.84
CA ALA A 30 7.49 27.24 -24.68
C ALA A 30 6.76 28.38 -23.93
N SER A 31 7.24 28.78 -22.74
CA SER A 31 6.63 29.79 -21.86
C SER A 31 5.21 29.46 -21.41
N GLU A 32 4.85 28.17 -21.38
CA GLU A 32 3.63 27.71 -20.73
C GLU A 32 3.92 27.40 -19.25
N THR A 33 3.03 27.82 -18.36
CA THR A 33 3.17 27.58 -16.92
C THR A 33 2.31 26.40 -16.47
N TYR A 34 2.89 25.56 -15.61
CA TYR A 34 2.23 24.42 -15.00
C TYR A 34 2.43 24.43 -13.47
N MET A 35 1.47 23.83 -12.77
CA MET A 35 1.48 23.70 -11.31
C MET A 35 1.41 22.22 -10.94
N VAL A 36 2.49 21.68 -10.39
CA VAL A 36 2.47 20.35 -9.78
C VAL A 36 1.95 20.47 -8.36
N HIS A 37 1.12 19.54 -7.92
CA HIS A 37 0.52 19.59 -6.59
C HIS A 37 0.19 18.19 -6.09
N LEU A 38 0.09 18.03 -4.77
CA LEU A 38 -0.46 16.80 -4.22
C LEU A 38 -1.98 16.76 -4.42
N CYS A 39 -2.53 15.57 -4.55
CA CYS A 39 -3.97 15.32 -4.56
C CYS A 39 -4.27 13.95 -3.94
N SER A 40 -5.54 13.57 -3.92
CA SER A 40 -5.98 12.22 -3.57
C SER A 40 -7.22 11.85 -4.35
N ARG A 41 -7.38 10.56 -4.61
CA ARG A 41 -8.60 9.96 -5.16
C ARG A 41 -9.31 9.14 -4.07
N PRO A 42 -10.15 9.75 -3.22
CA PRO A 42 -10.82 9.03 -2.17
C PRO A 42 -11.91 8.12 -2.74
N ILE A 43 -12.06 6.95 -2.15
CA ILE A 43 -13.18 6.04 -2.39
C ILE A 43 -14.28 6.30 -1.37
N THR A 44 -15.53 6.20 -1.80
CA THR A 44 -16.67 6.31 -0.89
C THR A 44 -16.87 4.98 -0.16
N VAL A 45 -16.92 5.03 1.16
CA VAL A 45 -17.15 3.90 2.08
C VAL A 45 -18.56 4.02 2.65
N ASN A 46 -19.39 3.00 2.45
CA ASN A 46 -20.70 2.92 3.09
C ASN A 46 -20.57 2.14 4.40
N SER A 47 -21.24 2.58 5.47
CA SER A 47 -21.32 1.90 6.77
C SER A 47 -21.86 0.46 6.68
N ALA A 48 -22.52 0.09 5.57
CA ALA A 48 -22.94 -1.28 5.27
C ALA A 48 -21.86 -2.16 4.61
N SER A 49 -20.94 -1.59 3.82
CA SER A 49 -19.92 -2.34 3.05
C SER A 49 -18.52 -2.28 3.68
N GLY A 50 -18.31 -1.42 4.68
CA GLY A 50 -17.05 -1.25 5.40
C GLY A 50 -17.23 -1.46 6.91
N ARG A 51 -17.63 -2.67 7.33
CA ARG A 51 -17.59 -3.04 8.74
C ARG A 51 -16.20 -3.56 9.09
N ALA A 52 -15.26 -2.65 9.32
CA ALA A 52 -14.33 -2.94 10.40
C ALA A 52 -15.18 -3.08 11.68
N GLU A 53 -15.18 -4.25 12.32
CA GLU A 53 -15.84 -4.44 13.62
C GLU A 53 -15.36 -3.43 14.69
N THR A 54 -14.33 -2.64 14.37
CA THR A 54 -13.73 -1.62 15.22
C THR A 54 -13.42 -0.34 14.44
N ARG A 55 -14.29 0.68 14.51
CA ARG A 55 -13.89 2.03 14.98
C ARG A 55 -15.05 3.02 15.15
N ARG A 56 -15.00 3.69 16.31
CA ARG A 56 -15.85 4.77 16.80
C ARG A 56 -15.46 6.11 16.16
N ASP A 57 -16.49 6.90 15.88
CA ASP A 57 -16.56 8.37 15.98
C ASP A 57 -15.21 9.10 15.91
N LEU A 58 -14.75 9.36 14.68
CA LEU A 58 -13.71 10.36 14.46
C LEU A 58 -14.29 11.77 14.64
N PRO A 59 -13.51 12.75 15.16
CA PRO A 59 -13.88 14.17 15.07
C PRO A 59 -14.09 14.54 13.59
N GLY A 60 -15.27 15.06 13.24
CA GLY A 60 -15.68 15.28 11.85
C GLY A 60 -16.59 14.19 11.28
N SER A 61 -17.39 13.54 12.13
CA SER A 61 -18.29 12.39 11.91
C SER A 61 -19.33 12.51 10.77
N ASN A 62 -19.30 13.57 9.96
CA ASN A 62 -20.10 13.69 8.74
C ASN A 62 -19.26 13.48 7.46
N LEU A 63 -17.96 13.15 7.59
CA LEU A 63 -17.01 13.01 6.46
C LEU A 63 -16.22 11.69 6.44
N ALA A 64 -16.48 10.72 7.31
CA ALA A 64 -15.80 9.42 7.26
C ALA A 64 -16.41 8.44 6.24
N GLU A 65 -17.12 8.95 5.22
CA GLU A 65 -17.52 8.19 4.05
C GLU A 65 -16.45 8.19 2.97
N ARG A 66 -15.29 8.85 3.15
CA ARG A 66 -14.25 8.90 2.11
C ARG A 66 -12.87 8.57 2.67
N ARG A 67 -12.21 7.61 2.02
CA ARG A 67 -10.88 7.14 2.39
C ARG A 67 -9.95 7.10 1.19
N SER A 68 -8.68 7.40 1.39
CA SER A 68 -7.66 7.46 0.33
C SER A 68 -6.59 6.37 0.53
N PRO A 69 -6.86 5.09 0.17
CA PRO A 69 -5.86 4.02 0.33
C PRO A 69 -4.57 4.26 -0.45
N LEU A 70 -4.64 5.02 -1.55
CA LEU A 70 -3.47 5.41 -2.35
C LEU A 70 -2.64 6.52 -1.69
N GLY A 71 -3.09 7.03 -0.54
CA GLY A 71 -2.50 8.17 0.13
C GLY A 71 -2.63 9.46 -0.67
N ARG A 72 -1.55 10.23 -0.70
CA ARG A 72 -1.43 11.47 -1.48
C ARG A 72 -0.64 11.19 -2.74
N GLU A 73 -1.26 11.46 -3.88
CA GLU A 73 -0.72 11.29 -5.21
C GLU A 73 -0.22 12.64 -5.76
N THR A 74 0.48 12.63 -6.90
CA THR A 74 0.91 13.85 -7.59
C THR A 74 0.06 14.09 -8.83
N ALA A 75 -0.46 15.30 -8.97
CA ALA A 75 -1.13 15.78 -10.17
C ALA A 75 -0.44 17.05 -10.69
N ILE A 76 -0.75 17.42 -11.93
CA ILE A 76 -0.22 18.62 -12.58
C ILE A 76 -1.38 19.37 -13.24
N GLN A 77 -1.43 20.69 -13.14
CA GLN A 77 -2.44 21.55 -13.77
C GLN A 77 -1.79 22.57 -14.68
N LYS A 78 -2.45 22.91 -15.79
CA LYS A 78 -2.06 24.07 -16.60
C LYS A 78 -2.56 25.34 -15.90
N VAL A 79 -1.68 26.33 -15.79
CA VAL A 79 -1.98 27.61 -15.14
C VAL A 79 -1.54 28.76 -16.04
N GLU A 80 -2.15 29.93 -15.81
CA GLU A 80 -1.86 31.15 -16.57
C GLU A 80 -1.72 32.35 -15.64
N TRP A 81 -0.76 33.22 -15.95
CA TRP A 81 -0.70 34.55 -15.38
C TRP A 81 -1.68 35.46 -16.13
N ARG A 82 -2.49 36.21 -15.39
CA ARG A 82 -3.41 37.19 -15.97
C ARG A 82 -2.91 38.62 -15.77
N ASP A 83 -3.55 39.58 -16.43
CA ASP A 83 -3.19 41.00 -16.43
C ASP A 83 -3.19 41.64 -15.04
N ASP A 84 -3.89 41.05 -14.07
CA ASP A 84 -3.89 41.47 -12.67
C ASP A 84 -2.67 41.00 -11.87
N GLY A 85 -1.71 40.34 -12.53
CA GLY A 85 -0.47 39.84 -11.94
C GLY A 85 -0.64 38.60 -11.07
N TRP A 86 -1.77 37.89 -11.18
CA TRP A 86 -2.03 36.68 -10.41
C TRP A 86 -2.11 35.43 -11.30
N LEU A 87 -1.77 34.29 -10.68
CA LEU A 87 -1.81 32.97 -11.31
C LEU A 87 -3.18 32.31 -11.14
N TYR A 88 -3.71 31.74 -12.21
CA TYR A 88 -5.01 31.06 -12.25
C TYR A 88 -4.89 29.68 -12.88
N LEU A 89 -5.77 28.75 -12.52
CA LEU A 89 -5.99 27.56 -13.35
C LEU A 89 -6.47 28.00 -14.74
N SER A 90 -5.85 27.47 -15.80
CA SER A 90 -6.22 27.82 -17.18
C SER A 90 -7.65 27.39 -17.53
N GLU A 91 -8.18 26.33 -16.89
CA GLU A 91 -9.58 25.92 -17.03
C GLU A 91 -10.57 26.83 -16.27
N GLY A 92 -10.06 27.77 -15.48
CA GLY A 92 -10.85 28.60 -14.58
C GLY A 92 -11.18 27.92 -13.25
N GLY A 93 -11.98 28.60 -12.41
CA GLY A 93 -12.34 28.08 -11.10
C GLY A 93 -11.18 28.07 -10.08
N LEU A 94 -11.26 27.14 -9.12
CA LEU A 94 -10.28 26.95 -8.04
C LEU A 94 -9.89 25.48 -7.84
N HIS A 95 -10.46 24.55 -8.60
CA HIS A 95 -10.22 23.12 -8.46
C HIS A 95 -10.18 22.45 -9.84
N PRO A 96 -9.44 21.33 -9.99
CA PRO A 96 -9.41 20.59 -11.24
C PRO A 96 -10.77 19.97 -11.53
N THR A 97 -11.25 20.10 -12.76
CA THR A 97 -12.51 19.46 -13.19
C THR A 97 -12.29 18.09 -13.84
N SER A 98 -11.04 17.70 -14.04
CA SER A 98 -10.63 16.46 -14.70
C SER A 98 -9.37 15.87 -14.04
N VAL A 99 -9.15 14.56 -14.25
CA VAL A 99 -7.87 13.89 -13.96
C VAL A 99 -6.86 14.04 -15.09
N HIS A 100 -7.26 14.65 -16.20
CA HIS A 100 -6.44 14.90 -17.37
C HIS A 100 -6.11 16.38 -17.52
N THR A 101 -4.85 16.65 -17.84
CA THR A 101 -4.33 18.02 -17.99
C THR A 101 -3.86 18.25 -19.40
N PRO A 102 -4.11 19.44 -20.00
CA PRO A 102 -3.60 19.77 -21.32
C PRO A 102 -2.08 19.62 -21.41
N ARG A 103 -1.63 18.80 -22.36
CA ARG A 103 -0.21 18.52 -22.61
C ARG A 103 0.55 19.80 -22.99
N PRO A 104 1.79 19.99 -22.50
CA PRO A 104 2.64 21.10 -22.93
C PRO A 104 3.00 21.01 -24.42
N GLN A 105 3.10 22.17 -25.06
CA GLN A 105 3.51 22.32 -26.45
C GLN A 105 4.95 21.83 -26.65
N GLY A 106 5.18 21.12 -27.76
CA GLY A 106 6.52 20.67 -28.16
C GLY A 106 7.10 19.52 -27.33
N ILE A 107 6.46 19.10 -26.24
CA ILE A 107 6.90 17.94 -25.44
C ILE A 107 6.22 16.69 -25.97
N VAL A 108 6.97 15.64 -26.33
CA VAL A 108 6.44 14.30 -26.59
C VAL A 108 6.65 13.43 -25.35
N PRO A 109 5.57 12.99 -24.66
CA PRO A 109 5.70 12.11 -23.51
C PRO A 109 6.41 10.82 -23.93
N ALA A 110 7.38 10.38 -23.13
CA ALA A 110 7.83 9.00 -23.20
C ALA A 110 6.64 8.08 -22.90
N ALA A 111 6.61 6.90 -23.53
CA ALA A 111 5.69 5.88 -23.09
C ALA A 111 5.94 5.59 -21.60
N PRO A 112 4.89 5.48 -20.77
CA PRO A 112 5.09 5.10 -19.38
C PRO A 112 5.83 3.75 -19.34
N ALA A 113 6.79 3.63 -18.43
CA ALA A 113 7.46 2.36 -18.20
C ALA A 113 6.39 1.32 -17.85
N GLN A 114 6.32 0.24 -18.64
CA GLN A 114 5.47 -0.89 -18.28
C GLN A 114 6.16 -1.63 -17.15
N GLU A 115 5.59 -1.55 -15.96
CA GLU A 115 6.03 -2.40 -14.87
C GLU A 115 5.65 -3.85 -15.19
N ALA A 116 6.62 -4.76 -15.03
CA ALA A 116 6.34 -6.17 -15.19
C ALA A 116 5.31 -6.61 -14.14
N VAL A 117 4.27 -7.34 -14.57
CA VAL A 117 3.31 -7.95 -13.65
C VAL A 117 4.06 -8.84 -12.68
N ARG A 118 4.94 -9.71 -13.19
CA ARG A 118 5.81 -10.56 -12.37
C ARG A 118 7.19 -9.96 -12.18
N THR A 119 7.55 -9.75 -10.91
CA THR A 119 8.93 -9.53 -10.50
C THR A 119 9.57 -10.87 -10.14
N THR A 120 10.69 -11.19 -10.76
CA THR A 120 11.57 -12.30 -10.35
C THR A 120 12.80 -11.74 -9.66
N PHE A 121 13.36 -12.49 -8.73
CA PHE A 121 14.45 -12.03 -7.87
C PHE A 121 15.78 -12.61 -8.35
N ALA A 122 16.47 -11.85 -9.20
CA ALA A 122 17.84 -12.16 -9.62
C ALA A 122 18.86 -11.48 -8.69
N PRO A 123 20.08 -12.04 -8.56
CA PRO A 123 21.20 -11.34 -7.91
C PRO A 123 21.42 -9.95 -8.50
N GLY A 124 21.67 -8.95 -7.64
CA GLY A 124 21.91 -7.56 -8.06
C GLY A 124 21.04 -6.53 -7.32
N PRO A 125 20.83 -5.33 -7.91
CA PRO A 125 20.08 -4.27 -7.24
C PRO A 125 18.60 -4.64 -7.09
N LEU A 126 18.01 -4.20 -5.97
CA LEU A 126 16.60 -4.38 -5.71
C LEU A 126 15.75 -3.67 -6.79
N PRO A 127 14.66 -4.29 -7.30
CA PRO A 127 13.76 -3.63 -8.23
C PRO A 127 13.17 -2.34 -7.64
N GLN A 128 13.17 -1.26 -8.42
CA GLN A 128 12.88 0.11 -7.97
C GLN A 128 11.52 0.29 -7.27
N ALA A 129 10.52 -0.55 -7.60
CA ALA A 129 9.19 -0.46 -7.00
C ALA A 129 9.16 -0.84 -5.51
N PHE A 130 10.14 -1.63 -5.05
CA PHE A 130 10.20 -2.12 -3.69
C PHE A 130 10.99 -1.19 -2.76
N GLN A 131 10.47 -1.06 -1.55
CA GLN A 131 11.09 -0.30 -0.46
C GLN A 131 11.04 -1.13 0.82
N TRP A 132 11.94 -0.80 1.75
CA TRP A 132 11.93 -1.30 3.12
C TRP A 132 11.79 -0.14 4.10
N LEU A 133 11.47 -0.44 5.35
CA LEU A 133 11.20 0.57 6.35
C LEU A 133 12.47 0.93 7.14
N ARG A 134 12.90 2.20 6.98
CA ARG A 134 13.77 2.99 7.89
C ARG A 134 15.22 2.51 8.09
N SER A 135 15.46 1.20 8.11
CA SER A 135 16.77 0.65 8.46
C SER A 135 17.86 1.11 7.49
N PRO A 136 19.00 1.61 7.98
CA PRO A 136 20.17 1.88 7.14
C PRO A 136 20.96 0.61 6.79
N GLU A 137 20.62 -0.53 7.39
CA GLU A 137 21.27 -1.84 7.24
C GLU A 137 20.32 -2.84 6.55
N PRO A 138 20.00 -2.67 5.25
CA PRO A 138 19.05 -3.52 4.54
C PRO A 138 19.48 -4.99 4.45
N GLU A 139 20.79 -5.27 4.47
CA GLU A 139 21.36 -6.62 4.48
C GLU A 139 21.00 -7.41 5.74
N ARG A 140 20.65 -6.72 6.83
CA ARG A 140 20.08 -7.37 8.01
C ARG A 140 18.63 -7.76 7.79
N LEU A 141 17.93 -7.23 6.80
CA LEU A 141 16.52 -7.51 6.57
C LEU A 141 16.31 -8.53 5.45
N PHE A 142 17.05 -8.39 4.34
CA PHE A 142 16.86 -9.23 3.16
C PHE A 142 18.14 -9.40 2.32
N SER A 143 18.13 -10.37 1.42
CA SER A 143 19.21 -10.63 0.45
C SER A 143 18.67 -11.24 -0.84
N LEU A 144 19.21 -10.83 -1.98
CA LEU A 144 18.98 -11.45 -3.31
C LEU A 144 20.05 -12.47 -3.69
N ASP A 145 21.14 -12.53 -2.92
CA ASP A 145 22.32 -13.36 -3.21
C ASP A 145 22.36 -14.63 -2.35
N ALA A 146 21.73 -14.60 -1.17
CA ALA A 146 21.77 -15.70 -0.20
C ALA A 146 21.07 -16.99 -0.70
N ASN A 147 20.12 -16.86 -1.63
CA ASN A 147 19.49 -17.96 -2.35
C ASN A 147 19.13 -17.48 -3.77
N PRO A 148 20.04 -17.61 -4.76
CA PRO A 148 19.83 -17.08 -6.10
C PRO A 148 18.50 -17.55 -6.72
N GLY A 149 17.76 -16.61 -7.31
CA GLY A 149 16.40 -16.85 -7.80
C GLY A 149 15.30 -16.55 -6.77
N HIS A 150 15.67 -16.17 -5.55
CA HIS A 150 14.75 -15.80 -4.48
C HIS A 150 15.14 -14.47 -3.84
N LEU A 151 14.15 -13.77 -3.31
CA LEU A 151 14.31 -12.80 -2.24
C LEU A 151 14.27 -13.55 -0.92
N ARG A 152 15.41 -13.63 -0.22
CA ARG A 152 15.45 -14.10 1.16
C ARG A 152 15.14 -12.94 2.09
N ILE A 153 14.13 -13.07 2.95
CA ILE A 153 13.86 -12.15 4.06
C ILE A 153 14.20 -12.87 5.36
N TYR A 154 15.04 -12.27 6.19
CA TYR A 154 15.41 -12.82 7.49
C TYR A 154 14.40 -12.36 8.55
N GLY A 155 13.85 -13.29 9.33
CA GLY A 155 12.90 -12.96 10.39
C GLY A 155 13.47 -11.94 11.40
N ARG A 156 12.74 -10.85 11.65
CA ARG A 156 13.14 -9.83 12.65
C ARG A 156 12.01 -9.58 13.66
N GLN A 157 11.99 -8.38 14.23
CA GLN A 157 11.04 -7.97 15.26
C GLN A 157 9.61 -7.92 14.73
N SER A 158 8.63 -7.99 15.63
CA SER A 158 7.20 -8.08 15.29
C SER A 158 6.71 -7.01 14.30
N PRO A 159 5.56 -7.24 13.61
CA PRO A 159 4.99 -6.27 12.67
C PRO A 159 4.81 -4.85 13.22
N GLY A 160 4.61 -4.70 14.53
CA GLY A 160 4.43 -3.39 15.16
C GLY A 160 5.73 -2.60 15.40
N THR A 161 6.89 -3.13 14.99
CA THR A 161 8.19 -2.50 15.27
C THR A 161 8.43 -1.23 14.46
N MET A 162 9.19 -0.31 15.04
CA MET A 162 9.70 0.89 14.37
C MET A 162 11.19 0.79 14.00
N PHE A 163 11.82 -0.35 14.28
CA PHE A 163 13.25 -0.59 14.05
C PHE A 163 13.46 -1.62 12.93
N GLU A 164 13.73 -2.87 13.28
CA GLU A 164 14.08 -3.91 12.31
C GLU A 164 12.83 -4.56 11.73
N HIS A 165 12.19 -3.83 10.84
CA HIS A 165 10.98 -4.31 10.16
C HIS A 165 11.37 -5.05 8.88
N ALA A 166 11.41 -6.38 8.96
CA ALA A 166 11.68 -7.27 7.83
C ALA A 166 10.46 -7.40 6.90
N LEU A 167 10.13 -6.27 6.27
CA LEU A 167 9.09 -6.10 5.25
C LEU A 167 9.72 -5.47 4.01
N LEU A 168 9.55 -6.12 2.87
CA LEU A 168 9.84 -5.53 1.57
C LEU A 168 8.54 -5.38 0.77
N ALA A 169 8.17 -4.15 0.46
CA ALA A 169 6.85 -3.84 -0.10
C ALA A 169 6.89 -2.78 -1.19
N ARG A 170 5.86 -2.78 -2.03
CA ARG A 170 5.62 -1.76 -3.06
C ARG A 170 4.30 -1.04 -2.81
N ARG A 171 4.17 0.17 -3.35
CA ARG A 171 2.94 0.97 -3.23
C ARG A 171 1.75 0.28 -3.88
N GLN A 172 0.58 0.42 -3.27
CA GLN A 172 -0.70 0.28 -3.97
C GLN A 172 -0.90 1.49 -4.88
N THR A 173 -1.05 1.27 -6.20
CA THR A 173 -1.20 2.35 -7.20
C THR A 173 -2.60 2.40 -7.84
N ALA A 174 -3.47 1.43 -7.51
CA ALA A 174 -4.84 1.36 -7.99
C ALA A 174 -5.81 0.92 -6.88
N HIS A 175 -7.08 1.28 -7.03
CA HIS A 175 -8.15 0.82 -6.12
C HIS A 175 -8.54 -0.65 -6.35
N ARG A 176 -8.17 -1.22 -7.50
CA ARG A 176 -8.37 -2.63 -7.83
C ARG A 176 -7.02 -3.20 -8.24
N TYR A 177 -6.57 -4.25 -7.56
CA TYR A 177 -5.34 -4.95 -7.92
C TYR A 177 -5.32 -6.36 -7.33
N ARG A 178 -4.44 -7.19 -7.87
CA ARG A 178 -4.09 -8.50 -7.32
C ARG A 178 -2.59 -8.55 -7.09
N ALA A 179 -2.19 -8.89 -5.88
CA ALA A 179 -0.79 -9.15 -5.54
C ALA A 179 -0.62 -10.62 -5.16
N ALA A 180 0.45 -11.25 -5.61
CA ALA A 180 0.73 -12.64 -5.25
C ALA A 180 2.23 -12.87 -5.09
N THR A 181 2.60 -13.89 -4.31
CA THR A 181 3.98 -14.34 -4.17
C THR A 181 4.03 -15.84 -3.97
N ARG A 182 5.14 -16.50 -4.30
CA ARG A 182 5.44 -17.88 -3.89
C ARG A 182 6.53 -17.85 -2.84
N VAL A 183 6.28 -18.50 -1.71
CA VAL A 183 7.18 -18.54 -0.56
C VAL A 183 7.48 -19.98 -0.17
N ASP A 184 8.76 -20.25 0.06
CA ASP A 184 9.25 -21.42 0.78
C ASP A 184 9.64 -20.98 2.20
N TYR A 185 8.96 -21.55 3.19
CA TYR A 185 9.15 -21.19 4.58
C TYR A 185 8.71 -22.32 5.51
N GLU A 186 9.64 -22.70 6.38
CA GLU A 186 9.47 -23.75 7.37
C GLU A 186 9.56 -23.15 8.79
N PRO A 187 8.44 -22.63 9.34
CA PRO A 187 8.44 -22.02 10.66
C PRO A 187 8.83 -23.04 11.73
N ARG A 188 9.56 -22.62 12.76
CA ARG A 188 9.91 -23.50 13.87
C ARG A 188 8.76 -23.74 14.83
N ASP A 189 8.09 -22.66 15.19
CA ASP A 189 7.01 -22.57 16.17
C ASP A 189 6.21 -21.29 15.89
N PHE A 190 5.23 -20.97 16.75
CA PHE A 190 4.35 -19.82 16.59
C PHE A 190 5.07 -18.46 16.60
N GLN A 191 6.33 -18.38 17.07
CA GLN A 191 7.11 -17.14 17.12
C GLN A 191 7.75 -16.79 15.77
N SER A 192 7.76 -17.73 14.83
CA SER A 192 8.36 -17.57 13.50
C SER A 192 7.26 -17.60 12.43
N PHE A 193 7.08 -16.50 11.71
CA PHE A 193 6.01 -16.39 10.73
C PHE A 193 6.36 -15.47 9.56
N ALA A 194 6.00 -15.87 8.34
CA ALA A 194 6.31 -15.14 7.11
C ALA A 194 5.20 -15.24 6.07
N GLY A 195 5.03 -14.25 5.19
CA GLY A 195 4.00 -14.29 4.16
C GLY A 195 3.75 -12.96 3.45
N LEU A 196 2.49 -12.72 3.09
CA LEU A 196 2.03 -11.57 2.29
C LEU A 196 1.27 -10.55 3.14
N MET A 197 1.75 -9.31 3.16
CA MET A 197 1.25 -8.23 4.00
C MET A 197 0.71 -7.06 3.17
N CYS A 198 -0.49 -6.59 3.50
CA CYS A 198 -1.02 -5.29 3.10
C CYS A 198 -0.83 -4.33 4.28
N TRP A 199 -0.05 -3.28 4.07
CA TRP A 199 0.54 -2.48 5.14
C TRP A 199 0.26 -1.00 4.94
N TYR A 200 0.00 -0.29 6.04
CA TYR A 200 0.02 1.17 6.07
C TYR A 200 0.99 1.67 7.16
N ASN A 201 0.80 1.24 8.41
CA ASN A 201 1.70 1.52 9.52
C ASN A 201 1.60 0.44 10.63
N GLN A 202 2.34 0.62 11.72
CA GLN A 202 2.42 -0.33 12.85
C GLN A 202 1.09 -0.63 13.55
N CYS A 203 0.08 0.21 13.33
CA CYS A 203 -1.27 0.02 13.87
C CYS A 203 -2.28 -0.38 12.78
N GLN A 204 -1.92 -0.37 11.49
CA GLN A 204 -2.83 -0.54 10.35
C GLN A 204 -2.21 -1.49 9.31
N TYR A 205 -2.59 -2.76 9.39
CA TYR A 205 -2.18 -3.78 8.42
C TYR A 205 -3.11 -4.99 8.42
N HIS A 206 -3.03 -5.75 7.33
CA HIS A 206 -3.51 -7.12 7.23
C HIS A 206 -2.37 -8.01 6.76
N PHE A 207 -2.23 -9.20 7.34
CA PHE A 207 -1.10 -10.08 7.09
C PHE A 207 -1.54 -11.54 7.07
N LEU A 208 -1.41 -12.18 5.90
CA LEU A 208 -1.52 -13.62 5.77
C LEU A 208 -0.13 -14.23 5.93
N SER A 209 0.05 -15.01 7.00
CA SER A 209 1.34 -15.57 7.39
C SER A 209 1.29 -17.09 7.50
N ILE A 210 2.38 -17.72 7.10
CA ILE A 210 2.70 -19.13 7.38
C ILE A 210 3.36 -19.18 8.75
N THR A 211 2.86 -20.02 9.65
CA THR A 211 3.37 -20.24 11.01
C THR A 211 3.16 -21.69 11.45
N ARG A 212 3.50 -22.03 12.69
CA ARG A 212 3.06 -23.28 13.33
C ARG A 212 2.03 -23.04 14.42
N GLU A 213 1.06 -23.94 14.47
CA GLU A 213 0.08 -24.04 15.55
C GLU A 213 0.67 -24.78 16.77
N ASP A 214 -0.03 -24.73 17.91
CA ASP A 214 0.38 -25.39 19.16
C ASP A 214 0.51 -26.93 19.02
N ASP A 215 -0.24 -27.54 18.10
CA ASP A 215 -0.13 -28.96 17.75
C ASP A 215 1.07 -29.28 16.84
N GLY A 216 1.87 -28.27 16.51
CA GLY A 216 3.01 -28.34 15.61
C GLY A 216 2.64 -28.32 14.13
N SER A 217 1.37 -28.25 13.75
CA SER A 217 0.98 -28.21 12.34
C SER A 217 1.40 -26.89 11.67
N ARG A 218 1.92 -26.98 10.45
CA ARG A 218 2.18 -25.81 9.60
C ARG A 218 0.84 -25.28 9.10
N ALA A 219 0.59 -23.98 9.26
CA ALA A 219 -0.70 -23.39 8.92
C ALA A 219 -0.58 -21.95 8.44
N LEU A 220 -1.64 -21.48 7.77
CA LEU A 220 -1.87 -20.06 7.52
C LEU A 220 -2.64 -19.44 8.66
N ARG A 221 -2.18 -18.27 9.12
CA ARG A 221 -2.86 -17.38 10.06
C ARG A 221 -3.02 -16.00 9.45
N LEU A 222 -4.24 -15.48 9.54
CA LEU A 222 -4.59 -14.13 9.16
C LEU A 222 -4.59 -13.22 10.39
N MET A 223 -3.68 -12.26 10.41
CA MET A 223 -3.50 -11.29 11.47
C MET A 223 -3.76 -9.88 10.94
N SER A 224 -4.39 -9.02 11.75
CA SER A 224 -4.64 -7.63 11.40
C SER A 224 -4.36 -6.70 12.59
N ALA A 225 -3.91 -5.48 12.31
CA ALA A 225 -4.05 -4.35 13.23
C ALA A 225 -5.02 -3.34 12.61
N LEU A 226 -6.09 -3.02 13.33
CA LEU A 226 -7.26 -2.30 12.80
C LEU A 226 -7.27 -0.80 13.18
N GLY A 227 -6.10 -0.21 13.23
CA GLY A 227 -5.90 1.17 13.69
C GLY A 227 -6.03 1.33 15.19
N ASP A 228 -5.76 0.33 16.02
CA ASP A 228 -5.69 0.57 17.46
C ASP A 228 -4.43 1.40 17.78
N PHE A 229 -4.57 2.68 18.12
CA PHE A 229 -3.45 3.57 18.43
C PHE A 229 -3.52 3.99 19.91
N PRO A 230 -2.39 4.02 20.65
CA PRO A 230 -1.02 3.77 20.20
C PRO A 230 -0.59 2.30 20.23
N PHE A 231 -1.46 1.38 20.65
CA PHE A 231 -1.04 0.03 21.06
C PHE A 231 -0.87 -0.97 19.91
N GLY A 232 -1.48 -0.74 18.76
CA GLY A 232 -1.37 -1.59 17.58
C GLY A 232 -1.86 -3.02 17.81
N LYS A 233 -2.91 -3.21 18.62
CA LYS A 233 -3.40 -4.55 18.99
C LYS A 233 -3.66 -5.39 17.74
N ALA A 234 -2.95 -6.51 17.66
CA ALA A 234 -3.19 -7.53 16.65
C ALA A 234 -4.45 -8.34 16.98
N VAL A 235 -5.26 -8.61 15.97
CA VAL A 235 -6.40 -9.52 16.00
C VAL A 235 -6.23 -10.60 14.95
N PHE A 236 -6.70 -11.80 15.25
CA PHE A 236 -6.68 -12.93 14.32
C PHE A 236 -8.08 -13.14 13.77
N SER A 237 -8.20 -13.42 12.47
CA SER A 237 -9.47 -13.58 11.78
C SER A 237 -9.57 -14.96 11.14
N GLY A 238 -10.67 -15.67 11.44
CA GLY A 238 -10.91 -17.03 10.95
C GLY A 238 -10.04 -18.10 11.62
N ASP A 239 -10.35 -19.35 11.28
CA ASP A 239 -9.59 -20.52 11.74
C ASP A 239 -8.29 -20.70 10.93
N PRO A 240 -7.24 -21.28 11.53
CA PRO A 240 -6.02 -21.60 10.80
C PRO A 240 -6.29 -22.59 9.66
N VAL A 241 -5.64 -22.36 8.52
CA VAL A 241 -5.70 -23.28 7.37
C VAL A 241 -4.44 -24.13 7.37
N ARG A 242 -4.57 -25.43 7.61
CA ARG A 242 -3.44 -26.37 7.57
C ARG A 242 -2.81 -26.41 6.18
N LEU A 243 -1.48 -26.38 6.16
CA LEU A 243 -0.68 -26.44 4.95
C LEU A 243 0.02 -27.79 4.83
N PRO A 244 0.23 -28.29 3.60
CA PRO A 244 1.21 -29.35 3.36
C PRO A 244 2.64 -28.79 3.50
N ASP A 245 3.61 -29.69 3.44
CA ASP A 245 5.02 -29.32 3.37
C ASP A 245 5.35 -28.66 2.01
N GLY A 246 6.40 -27.83 2.00
CA GLY A 246 6.92 -27.21 0.80
C GLY A 246 6.31 -25.84 0.45
N PRO A 247 6.69 -25.30 -0.72
CA PRO A 247 6.36 -23.93 -1.11
C PRO A 247 4.88 -23.78 -1.43
N VAL A 248 4.33 -22.62 -1.10
CA VAL A 248 2.95 -22.24 -1.40
C VAL A 248 2.90 -20.85 -2.01
N ALA A 249 1.87 -20.58 -2.81
CA ALA A 249 1.59 -19.23 -3.29
C ALA A 249 0.52 -18.57 -2.41
N LEU A 250 0.75 -17.31 -2.08
CA LEU A 250 -0.17 -16.45 -1.32
C LEU A 250 -0.62 -15.30 -2.21
N GLN A 251 -1.86 -14.83 -2.02
CA GLN A 251 -2.44 -13.76 -2.82
C GLN A 251 -3.33 -12.85 -1.99
N ALA A 252 -3.30 -11.56 -2.30
CA ALA A 252 -4.26 -10.56 -1.85
C ALA A 252 -4.94 -9.96 -3.09
N THR A 253 -6.26 -10.01 -3.13
CA THR A 253 -7.07 -9.33 -4.14
C THR A 253 -7.80 -8.19 -3.47
N VAL A 254 -7.56 -6.98 -3.96
CA VAL A 254 -8.26 -5.77 -3.50
C VAL A 254 -9.23 -5.33 -4.58
N ASP A 255 -10.50 -5.22 -4.21
CA ASP A 255 -11.56 -4.66 -5.02
C ASP A 255 -12.18 -3.47 -4.28
N VAL A 256 -11.64 -2.27 -4.54
CA VAL A 256 -12.07 -0.98 -3.97
C VAL A 256 -12.07 -0.98 -2.44
N THR A 257 -13.14 -1.47 -1.82
CA THR A 257 -13.29 -1.55 -0.37
C THR A 257 -12.95 -2.91 0.21
N GLU A 258 -12.91 -3.96 -0.60
CA GLU A 258 -12.78 -5.35 -0.16
C GLU A 258 -11.36 -5.86 -0.37
N LEU A 259 -10.85 -6.63 0.59
CA LEU A 259 -9.60 -7.38 0.49
C LEU A 259 -9.87 -8.84 0.82
N GLN A 260 -9.60 -9.75 -0.13
CA GLN A 260 -9.65 -11.19 0.10
C GLN A 260 -8.26 -11.79 -0.05
N PHE A 261 -7.82 -12.53 0.97
CA PHE A 261 -6.63 -13.37 0.89
C PHE A 261 -6.96 -14.73 0.30
N SER A 262 -6.04 -15.30 -0.46
CA SER A 262 -6.13 -16.67 -0.95
C SER A 262 -4.76 -17.33 -1.01
N TRP A 263 -4.73 -18.66 -1.11
CA TRP A 263 -3.50 -19.44 -1.24
C TRP A 263 -3.67 -20.60 -2.20
N ARG A 264 -2.55 -21.19 -2.64
CA ARG A 264 -2.53 -22.48 -3.35
C ARG A 264 -1.20 -23.22 -3.21
N VAL A 265 -1.25 -24.52 -3.39
CA VAL A 265 -0.08 -25.36 -3.69
C VAL A 265 0.33 -25.21 -5.17
N PRO A 266 1.53 -25.66 -5.57
CA PRO A 266 1.86 -25.81 -6.99
C PRO A 266 0.79 -26.60 -7.74
N ASP A 267 0.40 -26.10 -8.92
CA ASP A 267 -0.63 -26.68 -9.79
C ASP A 267 -2.05 -26.83 -9.19
N GLY A 268 -2.27 -26.29 -7.98
CA GLY A 268 -3.59 -26.27 -7.34
C GLY A 268 -4.41 -25.01 -7.65
N ASP A 269 -5.70 -25.08 -7.30
CA ASP A 269 -6.61 -23.94 -7.37
C ASP A 269 -6.42 -22.98 -6.19
N TRP A 270 -6.72 -21.71 -6.43
CA TRP A 270 -6.74 -20.69 -5.38
C TRP A 270 -7.90 -20.94 -4.41
N GLN A 271 -7.56 -20.97 -3.12
CA GLN A 271 -8.51 -21.15 -2.02
C GLN A 271 -8.53 -19.90 -1.15
N ALA A 272 -9.71 -19.35 -0.89
CA ALA A 272 -9.87 -18.20 0.00
C ALA A 272 -9.46 -18.55 1.44
N VAL A 273 -8.87 -17.57 2.14
CA VAL A 273 -8.48 -17.69 3.55
C VAL A 273 -9.17 -16.60 4.37
N GLY A 274 -9.87 -17.02 5.41
CA GLY A 274 -10.59 -16.10 6.30
C GLY A 274 -11.73 -15.34 5.60
N PRO A 275 -12.30 -14.34 6.29
CA PRO A 275 -13.35 -13.50 5.72
C PRO A 275 -12.78 -12.47 4.74
N VAL A 276 -13.66 -11.83 3.95
CA VAL A 276 -13.35 -10.59 3.24
C VAL A 276 -13.10 -9.48 4.27
N LEU A 277 -11.99 -8.74 4.11
CA LEU A 277 -11.55 -7.67 5.00
C LEU A 277 -11.84 -6.29 4.41
N ASP A 278 -11.91 -5.27 5.27
CA ASP A 278 -12.02 -3.86 4.88
C ASP A 278 -10.65 -3.32 4.42
N ALA A 279 -10.40 -3.29 3.10
CA ALA A 279 -9.17 -2.74 2.53
C ALA A 279 -8.95 -1.26 2.89
N THR A 280 -10.04 -0.54 3.20
CA THR A 280 -10.01 0.90 3.38
C THR A 280 -9.45 1.33 4.73
N ILE A 281 -9.23 0.41 5.67
CA ILE A 281 -8.49 0.73 6.91
C ILE A 281 -7.03 1.13 6.63
N LEU A 282 -6.50 0.79 5.45
CA LEU A 282 -5.15 1.11 5.02
C LEU A 282 -5.14 2.45 4.29
N SER A 283 -5.63 3.51 4.95
CA SER A 283 -5.71 4.86 4.39
C SER A 283 -5.24 5.94 5.35
N ASP A 284 -4.93 7.12 4.80
CA ASP A 284 -4.54 8.29 5.58
C ASP A 284 -5.58 8.66 6.64
N GLU A 285 -6.86 8.63 6.28
CA GLU A 285 -7.98 9.02 7.13
C GLU A 285 -8.33 7.97 8.20
N ALA A 286 -7.93 6.71 7.97
CA ALA A 286 -8.10 5.65 8.95
C ALA A 286 -7.01 5.68 10.04
N GLY A 287 -5.90 6.39 9.84
CA GLY A 287 -4.86 6.49 10.88
C GLY A 287 -5.23 7.45 12.00
N VAL A 288 -4.83 7.13 13.23
CA VAL A 288 -5.00 7.99 14.42
C VAL A 288 -3.65 8.17 15.09
N GLY A 289 -3.49 9.30 15.79
CA GLY A 289 -2.23 9.70 16.40
C GLY A 289 -1.42 10.65 15.53
N GLU A 290 -0.58 11.45 16.17
CA GLU A 290 0.27 12.43 15.50
C GLU A 290 1.26 11.74 14.55
N GLY A 291 1.42 12.30 13.34
CA GLY A 291 2.45 11.84 12.39
C GLY A 291 2.15 10.58 11.60
N ASN A 292 1.01 9.90 11.83
CA ASN A 292 0.78 8.56 11.28
C ASN A 292 0.09 8.50 9.90
N ASN A 293 -0.22 9.64 9.26
CA ASN A 293 -1.26 9.71 8.22
C ASN A 293 -0.80 10.33 6.87
N PHE A 294 0.45 10.07 6.45
CA PHE A 294 1.08 10.83 5.35
C PHE A 294 1.71 9.97 4.23
N THR A 295 1.38 8.69 4.14
CA THR A 295 2.01 7.76 3.19
C THR A 295 1.02 7.26 2.14
N GLY A 296 0.43 6.09 2.37
CA GLY A 296 -0.40 5.32 1.45
C GLY A 296 -0.22 3.83 1.71
N ALA A 297 -1.14 3.00 1.24
CA ALA A 297 -1.07 1.55 1.39
C ALA A 297 0.08 0.95 0.56
N PHE A 298 0.68 -0.10 1.12
CA PHE A 298 1.70 -0.94 0.52
C PHE A 298 1.25 -2.40 0.54
N VAL A 299 1.79 -3.19 -0.38
CA VAL A 299 1.65 -4.64 -0.38
C VAL A 299 3.02 -5.28 -0.60
N GLY A 300 3.34 -6.32 0.17
CA GLY A 300 4.70 -6.86 0.18
C GLY A 300 4.88 -8.16 0.93
N MET A 301 6.12 -8.62 0.94
CA MET A 301 6.57 -9.86 1.58
C MET A 301 7.21 -9.54 2.92
N ALA A 302 6.90 -10.30 3.96
CA ALA A 302 7.46 -10.08 5.29
C ALA A 302 7.82 -11.39 5.98
N ALA A 303 8.81 -11.34 6.86
CA ALA A 303 9.20 -12.43 7.74
C ALA A 303 9.53 -11.92 9.14
N TYR A 304 9.07 -12.65 10.16
CA TYR A 304 9.22 -12.29 11.56
C TYR A 304 9.69 -13.51 12.35
N ASP A 305 10.57 -13.27 13.32
CA ASP A 305 11.08 -14.31 14.21
C ASP A 305 11.32 -13.69 15.60
N ILE A 306 10.32 -13.83 16.47
CA ILE A 306 10.34 -13.24 17.81
C ILE A 306 11.35 -13.95 18.72
N SER A 307 11.80 -15.16 18.35
CA SER A 307 12.87 -15.86 19.06
C SER A 307 14.25 -15.21 18.86
N GLY A 308 14.38 -14.33 17.86
CA GLY A 308 15.61 -13.62 17.54
C GLY A 308 16.63 -14.44 16.75
N GLN A 309 16.25 -15.62 16.25
CA GLN A 309 17.17 -16.49 15.52
C GLN A 309 17.30 -16.17 14.03
N GLY A 310 16.47 -15.27 13.51
CA GLY A 310 16.60 -14.78 12.16
C GLY A 310 16.20 -15.78 11.08
N LEU A 311 15.21 -16.65 11.37
CA LEU A 311 14.77 -17.69 10.45
C LEU A 311 14.43 -17.11 9.06
N PRO A 312 15.07 -17.59 7.97
CA PRO A 312 14.86 -17.03 6.64
C PRO A 312 13.55 -17.55 6.00
N ALA A 313 12.90 -16.68 5.23
CA ALA A 313 11.82 -17.00 4.31
C ALA A 313 12.24 -16.64 2.89
N ASP A 314 12.08 -17.58 1.95
CA ASP A 314 12.54 -17.43 0.57
C ASP A 314 11.35 -17.23 -0.36
N PHE A 315 11.28 -16.05 -0.99
CA PHE A 315 10.22 -15.67 -1.92
C PHE A 315 10.74 -15.76 -3.37
N GLU A 316 10.12 -16.57 -4.22
CA GLU A 316 10.60 -16.81 -5.60
C GLU A 316 10.24 -15.66 -6.57
N TRP A 317 9.03 -15.12 -6.43
CA TRP A 317 8.52 -14.03 -7.27
C TRP A 317 7.47 -13.20 -6.53
N PHE A 318 7.20 -12.01 -7.06
CA PHE A 318 6.10 -11.16 -6.63
C PHE A 318 5.33 -10.63 -7.84
N ASP A 319 4.05 -10.96 -7.91
CA ASP A 319 3.13 -10.46 -8.93
C ASP A 319 2.39 -9.23 -8.40
N TYR A 320 2.25 -8.20 -9.24
CA TYR A 320 1.33 -7.07 -9.03
C TYR A 320 0.58 -6.80 -10.33
N GLU A 321 -0.70 -7.14 -10.33
CA GLU A 321 -1.56 -7.13 -11.51
C GLU A 321 -2.69 -6.12 -11.31
N LEU A 322 -2.83 -5.20 -12.26
CA LEU A 322 -4.00 -4.33 -12.37
C LEU A 322 -5.05 -5.04 -13.22
N PRO A 323 -6.36 -4.81 -12.97
CA PRO A 323 -7.38 -5.31 -13.89
C PRO A 323 -7.16 -4.75 -15.29
N GLY A 324 -7.34 -5.61 -16.30
CA GLY A 324 -7.29 -5.23 -17.72
C GLY A 324 -8.50 -4.45 -18.20
#